data_AF-A0AAT9S4Z5-F1
#
_entry.id   AF-A0AAT9S4Z5-F1
#
_cell.length_a   1.000
_cell.length_b   1.000
_cell.length_c   1.000
_cell.angle_alpha   90.00
_cell.angle_beta   90.00
_cell.angle_gamma   90.00
#
_symmetry.space_group_name_H-M   'P 1'
#
loop_
_entity.id
_entity.type
_entity.pdbx_description
1 polymer ?
#
loop_
_entity_poly.entity_id
_entity_poly.type
_entity_poly.pdbx_seq_one_letter_code
_entity_poly.pdbx_strand_id
1 'polypeptide(L)'
;MEIVDRYGLALALIEAAELAEEPWARTDQYIDVVRLQNPPAGTWDELARRGFIRKPSLLTWVAELGADEDGFLAGLDRSARQTVRRAQRQAAAAGVRETIEDPVSPATLDRFLALYQERVAEMRFGVPFALDHRDAVLHGPRKFFGVFAYDGEELVGGCLALECPAVNTLVLRFSAVSAAYRRSSLPRVLYFSMLRAARARGYTRATLGNEPNLMGHLTQPGLLRFKTGLGFRAVPSHECADPQAADEADLVLRLKALSDPTLILGYAGRRLAAHLISEKPMEAAQAQLYTAPFLEPTTVHHHPAWTD
;
A
#
# COMPACT_ATOMS: atom_id res chain seq x y z
N MET A 1 -23.58 3.55 17.15
CA MET A 1 -22.74 2.52 16.53
C MET A 1 -23.48 2.04 15.32
N GLU A 2 -22.84 2.15 14.16
CA GLU A 2 -23.33 1.68 12.88
C GLU A 2 -22.43 0.53 12.41
N ILE A 3 -23.01 -0.60 12.04
CA ILE A 3 -22.25 -1.73 11.48
C ILE A 3 -22.41 -1.72 9.97
N VAL A 4 -21.30 -1.64 9.25
CA VAL A 4 -21.26 -1.59 7.78
C VAL A 4 -20.37 -2.70 7.23
N ASP A 5 -20.74 -3.24 6.07
CA ASP A 5 -19.82 -4.05 5.27
C ASP A 5 -18.98 -3.14 4.40
N ARG A 6 -17.65 -3.26 4.50
CA ARG A 6 -16.72 -2.65 3.55
C ARG A 6 -15.92 -3.74 2.86
N TYR A 7 -16.37 -4.17 1.70
CA TYR A 7 -15.69 -5.19 0.89
C TYR A 7 -15.45 -6.48 1.70
N GLY A 8 -16.47 -6.97 2.39
CA GLY A 8 -16.40 -8.19 3.21
C GLY A 8 -15.77 -8.02 4.59
N LEU A 9 -15.45 -6.79 5.01
CA LEU A 9 -15.04 -6.46 6.38
C LEU A 9 -16.24 -5.92 7.16
N ALA A 10 -16.63 -6.60 8.23
CA ALA A 10 -17.66 -6.12 9.14
C ALA A 10 -17.07 -5.06 10.08
N LEU A 11 -17.40 -3.80 9.81
CA LEU A 11 -16.84 -2.63 10.49
C LEU A 11 -17.90 -1.95 11.35
N ALA A 12 -17.67 -1.90 12.66
CA ALA A 12 -18.49 -1.11 13.59
C ALA A 12 -17.92 0.30 13.69
N LEU A 13 -18.61 1.28 13.11
CA LEU A 13 -18.34 2.69 13.26
C LEU A 13 -18.97 3.19 14.55
N ILE A 14 -18.15 3.76 15.43
CA ILE A 14 -18.60 4.31 16.73
C ILE A 14 -18.37 5.81 16.79
N GLU A 15 -19.16 6.48 17.62
CA GLU A 15 -18.90 7.85 18.05
C GLU A 15 -18.18 7.88 19.40
N ALA A 16 -17.52 9.00 19.72
CA ALA A 16 -16.76 9.14 20.97
C ALA A 16 -17.62 8.95 22.23
N ALA A 17 -18.89 9.35 22.18
CA ALA A 17 -19.85 9.19 23.28
C ALA A 17 -20.17 7.72 23.59
N GLU A 18 -19.94 6.82 22.64
CA GLU A 18 -20.28 5.40 22.75
C GLU A 18 -19.14 4.56 23.34
N LEU A 19 -17.95 5.15 23.49
CA LEU A 19 -16.75 4.49 23.99
C LEU A 19 -16.95 3.89 25.40
N ALA A 20 -17.72 4.58 26.25
CA ALA A 20 -17.95 4.16 27.63
C ALA A 20 -18.83 2.90 27.73
N GLU A 21 -19.82 2.77 26.84
CA GLU A 21 -20.81 1.68 26.89
C GLU A 21 -20.36 0.40 26.17
N GLU A 22 -19.32 0.51 25.33
CA GLU A 22 -18.78 -0.59 24.53
C GLU A 22 -19.87 -1.41 23.81
N PRO A 23 -20.73 -0.78 22.99
CA PRO A 23 -21.88 -1.46 22.39
C PRO A 23 -21.50 -2.67 21.54
N TRP A 24 -20.29 -2.69 20.97
CA TRP A 24 -19.74 -3.82 20.23
C TRP A 24 -19.49 -5.08 21.08
N ALA A 25 -19.34 -4.95 22.41
CA ALA A 25 -19.15 -6.08 23.31
C ALA A 25 -20.48 -6.74 23.70
N ARG A 26 -21.61 -6.04 23.54
CA ARG A 26 -22.96 -6.49 23.95
C ARG A 26 -23.84 -6.93 22.78
N THR A 27 -23.42 -6.69 21.54
CA THR A 27 -24.16 -7.09 20.35
C THR A 27 -23.89 -8.55 19.99
N ASP A 28 -24.90 -9.22 19.45
CA ASP A 28 -24.81 -10.52 18.80
C ASP A 28 -24.35 -10.44 17.34
N GLN A 29 -24.27 -9.23 16.78
CA GLN A 29 -23.83 -9.01 15.41
C GLN A 29 -22.32 -9.25 15.27
N TYR A 30 -21.96 -9.86 14.14
CA TYR A 30 -20.57 -10.14 13.81
C TYR A 30 -19.80 -8.85 13.47
N ILE A 31 -18.65 -8.62 14.12
CA ILE A 31 -17.79 -7.46 13.91
C ILE A 31 -16.32 -7.94 13.82
N ASP A 32 -15.61 -7.52 12.78
CA ASP A 32 -14.16 -7.74 12.66
C ASP A 32 -13.37 -6.60 13.32
N VAL A 33 -13.78 -5.35 13.09
CA VAL A 33 -13.08 -4.15 13.53
C VAL A 33 -14.07 -3.13 14.07
N VAL A 34 -13.74 -2.49 15.19
CA VAL A 34 -14.41 -1.28 15.70
C VAL A 34 -13.55 -0.08 15.34
N ARG A 35 -14.16 0.97 14.79
CA ARG A 35 -13.45 2.17 14.34
C ARG A 35 -14.12 3.44 14.83
N LEU A 36 -13.33 4.32 15.44
CA LEU A 36 -13.69 5.71 15.70
C LEU A 36 -12.96 6.60 14.68
N GLN A 37 -13.73 7.31 13.86
CA GLN A 37 -13.20 8.26 12.89
C GLN A 37 -12.96 9.63 13.54
N ASN A 38 -11.87 10.30 13.19
CA ASN A 38 -11.45 11.59 13.74
C ASN A 38 -11.61 11.71 15.27
N PRO A 39 -10.98 10.82 16.06
CA PRO A 39 -11.14 10.82 17.50
C PRO A 39 -10.71 12.16 18.12
N PRO A 40 -11.45 12.70 19.11
CA PRO A 40 -11.05 13.90 19.83
C PRO A 40 -9.68 13.73 20.51
N ALA A 41 -8.85 14.78 20.52
CA ALA A 41 -7.50 14.68 21.07
C ALA A 41 -7.43 14.23 22.54
N GLY A 42 -8.48 14.51 23.33
CA GLY A 42 -8.56 14.12 24.74
C GLY A 42 -8.90 12.64 24.99
N THR A 43 -9.32 11.87 23.98
CA THR A 43 -9.74 10.47 24.17
C THR A 43 -8.63 9.46 23.90
N TRP A 44 -7.45 9.90 23.47
CA TRP A 44 -6.37 9.01 23.03
C TRP A 44 -5.87 8.04 24.10
N ASP A 45 -5.64 8.54 25.31
CA ASP A 45 -5.15 7.69 26.40
C ASP A 45 -6.18 6.63 26.81
N GLU A 46 -7.47 6.96 26.71
CA GLU A 46 -8.56 6.03 26.97
C GLU A 46 -8.66 4.96 25.87
N LEU A 47 -8.63 5.38 24.61
CA LEU A 47 -8.64 4.49 23.46
C LEU A 47 -7.47 3.49 23.52
N ALA A 48 -6.26 3.96 23.82
CA ALA A 48 -5.08 3.12 23.95
C ALA A 48 -5.22 2.10 25.09
N ARG A 49 -5.77 2.50 26.26
CA ARG A 49 -6.04 1.57 27.38
C ARG A 49 -7.05 0.48 27.02
N ARG A 50 -7.99 0.78 26.12
CA ARG A 50 -8.99 -0.17 25.59
C ARG A 50 -8.47 -0.98 24.39
N GLY A 51 -7.20 -0.84 24.02
CA GLY A 51 -6.56 -1.62 22.95
C GLY A 51 -6.76 -1.05 21.54
N PHE A 52 -7.34 0.15 21.39
CA PHE A 52 -7.42 0.80 20.08
C PHE A 52 -6.03 1.27 19.62
N ILE A 53 -5.75 1.09 18.34
CA ILE A 53 -4.56 1.60 17.67
C ILE A 53 -4.90 2.92 16.99
N ARG A 54 -4.29 4.00 17.49
CA ARG A 54 -4.34 5.32 16.86
C ARG A 54 -3.48 5.34 15.60
N LYS A 55 -4.04 5.76 14.47
CA LYS A 55 -3.37 5.71 13.17
C LYS A 55 -3.87 6.78 12.20
N PRO A 56 -3.10 7.14 11.15
CA PRO A 56 -3.69 7.81 10.00
C PRO A 56 -4.67 6.88 9.27
N SER A 57 -5.75 7.42 8.73
CA SER A 57 -6.71 6.67 7.92
C SER A 57 -6.08 6.15 6.63
N LEU A 58 -5.28 7.00 5.99
CA LEU A 58 -4.57 6.75 4.74
C LEU A 58 -3.06 6.96 4.90
N LEU A 59 -2.29 6.08 4.25
CA LEU A 59 -0.84 6.20 4.12
C LEU A 59 -0.48 6.59 2.69
N THR A 60 0.47 7.50 2.55
CA THR A 60 1.17 7.73 1.27
C THR A 60 2.55 7.11 1.34
N TRP A 61 2.95 6.40 0.28
CA TRP A 61 4.32 5.87 0.17
C TRP A 61 5.14 6.82 -0.66
N VAL A 62 6.23 7.35 -0.10
CA VAL A 62 7.05 8.41 -0.71
C VAL A 62 8.48 7.93 -0.86
N ALA A 63 9.08 8.20 -2.01
CA ALA A 63 10.51 8.03 -2.27
C ALA A 63 11.09 9.35 -2.77
N GLU A 64 12.20 9.78 -2.15
CA GLU A 64 13.04 10.87 -2.65
C GLU A 64 13.94 10.29 -3.75
N LEU A 65 13.87 10.85 -4.96
CA LEU A 65 14.45 10.22 -6.14
C LEU A 65 15.97 10.33 -6.23
N GLY A 66 16.55 11.35 -5.58
CA GLY A 66 17.98 11.68 -5.68
C GLY A 66 18.39 12.11 -7.08
N ALA A 67 19.70 12.24 -7.30
CA ALA A 67 20.26 12.65 -8.60
C ALA A 67 20.27 11.50 -9.62
N ASP A 68 20.56 10.28 -9.18
CA ASP A 68 20.73 9.12 -10.06
C ASP A 68 20.33 7.81 -9.38
N GLU A 69 20.30 6.72 -10.16
CA GLU A 69 19.86 5.40 -9.70
C GLU A 69 20.86 4.75 -8.72
N ASP A 70 22.16 4.95 -8.89
CA ASP A 70 23.17 4.34 -8.02
C ASP A 70 23.16 4.99 -6.63
N GLY A 71 23.03 6.31 -6.56
CA GLY A 71 22.82 7.07 -5.33
C GLY A 71 21.51 6.67 -4.64
N PHE A 72 20.43 6.50 -5.39
CA PHE A 72 19.17 5.98 -4.85
C PHE A 72 19.34 4.57 -4.25
N LEU A 73 19.94 3.65 -5.01
CA LEU A 73 20.22 2.28 -4.57
C LEU A 73 21.17 2.21 -3.38
N ALA A 74 22.10 3.18 -3.26
CA ALA A 74 23.02 3.27 -2.13
C ALA A 74 22.29 3.53 -0.80
N GLY A 75 21.14 4.22 -0.83
CA GLY A 75 20.28 4.44 0.33
C GLY A 75 19.47 3.22 0.77
N LEU A 76 19.38 2.19 -0.06
CA LEU A 76 18.70 0.93 0.29
C LEU A 76 19.60 0.01 1.09
N ASP A 77 18.97 -0.85 1.91
CA ASP A 77 19.67 -1.95 2.56
C ASP A 77 20.33 -2.88 1.53
N ARG A 78 21.38 -3.59 1.96
CA ARG A 78 22.18 -4.46 1.09
C ARG A 78 21.34 -5.52 0.39
N SER A 79 20.37 -6.11 1.07
CA SER A 79 19.53 -7.20 0.56
C SER A 79 18.53 -6.70 -0.50
N ALA A 80 17.93 -5.53 -0.27
CA ALA A 80 17.04 -4.85 -1.20
C ALA A 80 17.79 -4.48 -2.47
N ARG A 81 18.97 -3.86 -2.34
CA ARG A 81 19.85 -3.54 -3.49
C ARG A 81 20.21 -4.76 -4.32
N GLN A 82 20.63 -5.85 -3.67
CA GLN A 82 20.94 -7.10 -4.34
C GLN A 82 19.71 -7.70 -5.05
N THR A 83 18.55 -7.62 -4.43
CA THR A 83 17.28 -8.11 -5.00
C THR A 83 16.89 -7.32 -6.25
N VAL A 84 16.98 -5.99 -6.23
CA VAL A 84 16.71 -5.14 -7.39
C VAL A 84 17.65 -5.47 -8.54
N ARG A 85 18.96 -5.48 -8.28
CA ARG A 85 19.98 -5.81 -9.30
C ARG A 85 19.79 -7.20 -9.88
N ARG A 86 19.39 -8.18 -9.06
CA ARG A 86 19.07 -9.54 -9.53
C ARG A 86 17.85 -9.53 -10.44
N ALA A 87 16.77 -8.85 -10.06
CA ALA A 87 15.56 -8.74 -10.87
C ALA A 87 15.83 -8.09 -12.23
N GLN A 88 16.60 -7.01 -12.26
CA GLN A 88 17.03 -6.34 -13.50
C GLN A 88 17.82 -7.29 -14.41
N ARG A 89 18.81 -8.02 -13.86
CA ARG A 89 19.57 -9.02 -14.62
C ARG A 89 18.70 -10.16 -15.15
N GLN A 90 17.76 -10.64 -14.35
CA GLN A 90 16.84 -11.72 -14.76
C GLN A 90 15.91 -11.27 -15.89
N ALA A 91 15.35 -10.06 -15.80
CA ALA A 91 14.53 -9.50 -16.87
C ALA A 91 15.33 -9.33 -18.18
N ALA A 92 16.56 -8.80 -18.08
CA ALA A 92 17.45 -8.66 -19.23
C ALA A 92 17.84 -10.01 -19.85
N ALA A 93 18.17 -11.01 -19.04
CA ALA A 93 18.50 -12.36 -19.52
C ALA A 93 17.29 -13.07 -20.17
N ALA A 94 16.08 -12.74 -19.74
CA ALA A 94 14.84 -13.23 -20.34
C ALA A 94 14.41 -12.41 -21.58
N GLY A 95 15.20 -11.43 -22.03
CA GLY A 95 14.88 -10.62 -23.21
C GLY A 95 13.72 -9.66 -23.03
N VAL A 96 13.31 -9.37 -21.79
CA VAL A 96 12.18 -8.47 -21.51
C VAL A 96 12.56 -7.05 -21.93
N ARG A 97 11.74 -6.46 -22.81
CA ARG A 97 11.91 -5.09 -23.30
C ARG A 97 11.00 -4.12 -22.57
N GLU A 98 11.57 -3.05 -22.04
CA GLU A 98 10.83 -1.96 -21.40
C GLU A 98 10.59 -0.82 -22.41
N THR A 99 9.38 -0.26 -22.41
CA THR A 99 8.99 0.87 -23.27
C THR A 99 8.31 1.93 -22.43
N ILE A 100 8.69 3.19 -22.63
CA ILE A 100 8.00 4.34 -22.05
C ILE A 100 7.05 4.88 -23.12
N GLU A 101 5.76 5.01 -22.80
CA GLU A 101 4.78 5.65 -23.69
C GLU A 101 4.26 6.93 -23.04
N ASP A 102 4.41 8.06 -23.76
CA ASP A 102 3.99 9.40 -23.37
C ASP A 102 3.58 10.17 -24.65
N PRO A 103 2.28 10.26 -25.00
CA PRO A 103 1.13 9.72 -24.27
C PRO A 103 1.01 8.18 -24.39
N VAL A 104 0.25 7.58 -23.48
CA VAL A 104 -0.12 6.15 -23.55
C VAL A 104 -1.09 5.93 -24.71
N SER A 105 -0.82 4.94 -25.56
CA SER A 105 -1.75 4.62 -26.65
C SER A 105 -3.01 3.89 -26.15
N PRO A 106 -4.18 4.08 -26.80
CA PRO A 106 -5.39 3.34 -26.43
C PRO A 106 -5.19 1.81 -26.46
N ALA A 107 -4.50 1.31 -27.49
CA ALA A 107 -4.23 -0.12 -27.64
C ALA A 107 -3.37 -0.69 -26.50
N THR A 108 -2.30 0.00 -26.11
CA THR A 108 -1.47 -0.44 -24.98
C THR A 108 -2.24 -0.34 -23.66
N LEU A 109 -3.02 0.72 -23.47
CA LEU A 109 -3.85 0.88 -22.27
C LEU A 109 -4.85 -0.26 -22.11
N ASP A 110 -5.57 -0.62 -23.18
CA ASP A 110 -6.56 -1.69 -23.15
C ASP A 110 -5.93 -3.05 -22.80
N ARG A 111 -4.76 -3.35 -23.37
CA ARG A 111 -3.98 -4.55 -23.00
C ARG A 111 -3.54 -4.53 -21.54
N PHE A 112 -3.07 -3.38 -21.04
CA PHE A 112 -2.68 -3.23 -19.65
C PHE A 112 -3.86 -3.38 -18.68
N LEU A 113 -5.02 -2.82 -19.01
CA LEU A 113 -6.24 -2.91 -18.21
C LEU A 113 -6.77 -4.34 -18.14
N ALA A 114 -6.70 -5.11 -19.23
CA ALA A 114 -7.00 -6.54 -19.22
C ALA A 114 -6.08 -7.31 -18.27
N LEU A 115 -4.77 -7.10 -18.37
CA LEU A 115 -3.78 -7.70 -17.46
C LEU A 115 -4.03 -7.32 -15.99
N TYR A 116 -4.37 -6.05 -15.74
CA TYR A 116 -4.70 -5.56 -14.40
C TYR A 116 -5.97 -6.23 -13.85
N GLN A 117 -7.00 -6.36 -14.67
CA GLN A 117 -8.26 -7.01 -14.28
C GLN A 117 -8.05 -8.47 -13.90
N GLU A 118 -7.30 -9.24 -14.70
CA GLU A 118 -6.94 -10.63 -14.38
C GLU A 118 -6.26 -10.72 -13.02
N ARG A 119 -5.32 -9.81 -12.76
CA ARG A 119 -4.58 -9.82 -11.50
C ARG A 119 -5.44 -9.45 -10.29
N VAL A 120 -6.39 -8.53 -10.47
CA VAL A 120 -7.32 -8.14 -9.40
C VAL A 120 -8.33 -9.25 -9.12
N ALA A 121 -8.79 -10.00 -10.14
CA ALA A 121 -9.71 -11.11 -9.99
C ALA A 121 -9.18 -12.24 -9.08
N GLU A 122 -7.86 -12.39 -8.97
CA GLU A 122 -7.22 -13.35 -8.05
C GLU A 122 -7.18 -12.88 -6.58
N MET A 123 -7.60 -11.65 -6.29
CA MET A 123 -7.57 -11.10 -4.93
C MET A 123 -8.91 -11.30 -4.23
N ARG A 124 -8.89 -11.84 -3.00
CA ARG A 124 -10.09 -12.11 -2.17
C ARG A 124 -11.06 -10.93 -2.09
N PHE A 125 -10.53 -9.72 -1.98
CA PHE A 125 -11.28 -8.46 -1.92
C PHE A 125 -10.80 -7.46 -3.00
N GLY A 126 -10.37 -7.98 -4.15
CA GLY A 126 -9.86 -7.15 -5.24
C GLY A 126 -10.90 -6.22 -5.82
N VAL A 127 -10.55 -4.94 -5.99
CA VAL A 127 -11.41 -3.94 -6.66
C VAL A 127 -10.66 -3.35 -7.85
N PRO A 128 -11.20 -3.45 -9.08
CA PRO A 128 -10.45 -3.12 -10.29
C PRO A 128 -10.49 -1.62 -10.63
N PHE A 129 -10.11 -0.76 -9.67
CA PHE A 129 -10.22 0.71 -9.80
C PHE A 129 -9.58 1.32 -11.06
N ALA A 130 -8.56 0.67 -11.65
CA ALA A 130 -7.92 1.17 -12.86
C ALA A 130 -8.86 1.20 -14.07
N LEU A 131 -9.85 0.31 -14.13
CA LEU A 131 -10.80 0.23 -15.24
C LEU A 131 -11.63 1.53 -15.36
N ASP A 132 -12.02 2.10 -14.22
CA ASP A 132 -12.79 3.35 -14.17
C ASP A 132 -11.97 4.59 -14.56
N HIS A 133 -10.65 4.44 -14.73
CA HIS A 133 -9.74 5.54 -15.05
C HIS A 133 -9.33 5.59 -16.51
N ARG A 134 -9.84 4.69 -17.37
CA ARG A 134 -9.43 4.60 -18.78
C ARG A 134 -9.52 5.95 -19.51
N ASP A 135 -10.69 6.58 -19.48
CA ASP A 135 -10.91 7.85 -20.19
C ASP A 135 -10.13 9.00 -19.55
N ALA A 136 -9.95 8.97 -18.22
CA ALA A 136 -9.13 9.95 -17.53
C ALA A 136 -7.64 9.85 -17.91
N VAL A 137 -7.14 8.65 -18.22
CA VAL A 137 -5.76 8.43 -18.69
C VAL A 137 -5.58 8.93 -20.13
N LEU A 138 -6.55 8.67 -21.01
CA LEU A 138 -6.45 9.03 -22.43
C LEU A 138 -6.80 10.49 -22.73
N HIS A 139 -7.77 11.05 -21.99
CA HIS A 139 -8.43 12.31 -22.33
C HIS A 139 -8.60 13.25 -21.14
N GLY A 140 -8.20 12.83 -19.94
CA GLY A 140 -8.34 13.64 -18.75
C GLY A 140 -7.44 14.88 -18.76
N PRO A 141 -7.78 15.90 -17.96
CA PRO A 141 -6.98 17.13 -17.85
C PRO A 141 -5.63 16.91 -17.16
N ARG A 142 -5.42 15.74 -16.55
CA ARG A 142 -4.20 15.38 -15.84
C ARG A 142 -3.33 14.52 -16.74
N LYS A 143 -2.04 14.80 -16.79
CA LYS A 143 -1.10 14.09 -17.66
C LYS A 143 -0.70 12.74 -17.08
N PHE A 144 -0.84 11.69 -17.88
CA PHE A 144 -0.37 10.34 -17.59
C PHE A 144 0.70 9.89 -18.59
N PHE A 145 1.61 9.04 -18.14
CA PHE A 145 2.47 8.24 -19.00
C PHE A 145 2.60 6.82 -18.44
N GLY A 146 3.09 5.90 -19.27
CA GLY A 146 3.24 4.49 -18.92
C GLY A 146 4.66 3.98 -19.09
N VAL A 147 5.02 2.99 -18.28
CA VAL A 147 6.17 2.11 -18.49
C VAL A 147 5.65 0.70 -18.66
N PHE A 148 5.92 0.07 -19.80
CA PHE A 148 5.39 -1.22 -20.20
C PHE A 148 6.52 -2.20 -20.49
N ALA A 149 6.36 -3.45 -20.07
CA ALA A 149 7.32 -4.53 -20.27
C ALA A 149 6.73 -5.57 -21.24
N TYR A 150 7.54 -5.96 -22.22
CA TYR A 150 7.18 -6.89 -23.27
C TYR A 150 8.10 -8.11 -23.30
N ASP A 151 7.52 -9.30 -23.48
CA ASP A 151 8.23 -10.51 -23.91
C ASP A 151 7.85 -10.75 -25.39
N GLY A 152 8.79 -10.48 -26.29
CA GLY A 152 8.47 -10.31 -27.71
C GLY A 152 7.42 -9.22 -27.94
N GLU A 153 6.25 -9.61 -28.45
CA GLU A 153 5.09 -8.75 -28.68
C GLU A 153 4.06 -8.80 -27.53
N GLU A 154 4.22 -9.71 -26.57
CA GLU A 154 3.29 -9.90 -25.46
C GLU A 154 3.56 -8.88 -24.35
N LEU A 155 2.51 -8.16 -23.92
CA LEU A 155 2.59 -7.26 -22.77
C LEU A 155 2.56 -8.09 -21.48
N VAL A 156 3.70 -8.18 -20.78
CA VAL A 156 3.86 -8.98 -19.57
C VAL A 156 3.78 -8.16 -18.28
N GLY A 157 3.76 -6.84 -18.40
CA GLY A 157 3.57 -5.94 -17.25
C GLY A 157 3.56 -4.47 -17.61
N GLY A 158 3.09 -3.65 -16.68
CA GLY A 158 3.11 -2.20 -16.84
C GLY A 158 2.91 -1.43 -15.54
N CYS A 159 3.22 -0.15 -15.60
CA CYS A 159 2.94 0.84 -14.57
C CYS A 159 2.42 2.11 -15.26
N LEU A 160 1.32 2.65 -14.73
CA LEU A 160 0.81 3.97 -15.12
C LEU A 160 1.17 4.98 -14.03
N ALA A 161 1.72 6.11 -14.46
CA ALA A 161 2.05 7.20 -13.57
C ALA A 161 1.35 8.48 -13.98
N LEU A 162 1.03 9.25 -12.94
CA LEU A 162 0.32 10.51 -13.01
C LEU A 162 1.26 11.63 -12.60
N GLU A 163 1.36 12.62 -13.47
CA GLU A 163 2.22 13.78 -13.27
C GLU A 163 1.53 14.82 -12.39
N CYS A 164 2.21 15.22 -11.30
CA CYS A 164 1.76 16.26 -10.38
C CYS A 164 2.82 17.37 -10.27
N PRO A 165 3.00 18.19 -11.32
CA PRO A 165 4.06 19.21 -11.37
C PRO A 165 3.89 20.28 -10.29
N ALA A 166 2.65 20.62 -9.91
CA ALA A 166 2.37 21.62 -8.86
C ALA A 166 3.01 21.29 -7.50
N VAL A 167 3.29 20.01 -7.24
CA VAL A 167 3.94 19.54 -5.99
C VAL A 167 5.24 18.77 -6.27
N ASN A 168 5.80 18.92 -7.47
CA ASN A 168 7.03 18.29 -7.92
C ASN A 168 7.09 16.78 -7.61
N THR A 169 6.03 16.05 -7.97
CA THR A 169 5.87 14.64 -7.61
C THR A 169 5.30 13.84 -8.77
N LEU A 170 5.82 12.63 -8.95
CA LEU A 170 5.20 11.60 -9.79
C LEU A 170 4.39 10.62 -8.93
N VAL A 171 3.15 10.30 -9.31
CA VAL A 171 2.33 9.32 -8.59
C VAL A 171 2.19 8.05 -9.42
N LEU A 172 2.80 6.94 -9.01
CA LEU A 172 2.50 5.61 -9.56
C LEU A 172 1.09 5.21 -9.12
N ARG A 173 0.15 5.19 -10.06
CA ARG A 173 -1.27 4.95 -9.78
C ARG A 173 -1.66 3.50 -9.90
N PHE A 174 -1.21 2.84 -10.97
CA PHE A 174 -1.61 1.47 -11.28
C PHE A 174 -0.39 0.67 -11.71
N SER A 175 -0.33 -0.59 -11.28
CA SER A 175 0.68 -1.53 -11.72
C SER A 175 0.09 -2.93 -11.83
N ALA A 176 0.52 -3.67 -12.84
CA ALA A 176 0.16 -5.06 -13.04
C ALA A 176 1.31 -5.78 -13.76
N VAL A 177 1.45 -7.06 -13.46
CA VAL A 177 2.37 -7.98 -14.15
C VAL A 177 1.67 -9.32 -14.27
N SER A 178 2.00 -10.09 -15.30
CA SER A 178 1.50 -11.45 -15.44
C SER A 178 2.00 -12.36 -14.31
N ALA A 179 1.25 -13.42 -14.03
CA ALA A 179 1.57 -14.35 -12.95
C ALA A 179 2.97 -14.98 -13.10
N ALA A 180 3.38 -15.30 -14.34
CA ALA A 180 4.70 -15.83 -14.65
C ALA A 180 5.81 -14.86 -14.25
N TYR A 181 5.70 -13.58 -14.63
CA TYR A 181 6.72 -12.56 -14.38
C TYR A 181 6.69 -11.98 -12.96
N ARG A 182 5.57 -12.13 -12.24
CA ARG A 182 5.47 -11.79 -10.81
C ARG A 182 6.50 -12.57 -9.99
N ARG A 183 6.65 -13.87 -10.26
CA ARG A 183 7.61 -14.75 -9.57
C ARG A 183 9.05 -14.34 -9.84
N SER A 184 9.32 -13.79 -11.03
CA SER A 184 10.61 -13.26 -11.46
C SER A 184 10.91 -11.84 -10.97
N SER A 185 10.08 -11.27 -10.07
CA SER A 185 10.25 -9.92 -9.54
C SER A 185 10.20 -8.79 -10.58
N LEU A 186 9.53 -8.99 -11.72
CA LEU A 186 9.33 -7.95 -12.74
C LEU A 186 8.74 -6.62 -12.18
N PRO A 187 7.82 -6.61 -11.19
CA PRO A 187 7.35 -5.36 -10.60
C PRO A 187 8.46 -4.45 -10.11
N ARG A 188 9.56 -5.00 -9.59
CA ARG A 188 10.70 -4.18 -9.13
C ARG A 188 11.38 -3.47 -10.29
N VAL A 189 11.52 -4.15 -11.42
CA VAL A 189 12.15 -3.59 -12.62
C VAL A 189 11.29 -2.43 -13.14
N LEU A 190 9.99 -2.65 -13.30
CA LEU A 190 9.04 -1.62 -13.74
C LEU A 190 9.00 -0.39 -12.82
N TYR A 191 9.01 -0.61 -11.50
CA TYR A 191 9.05 0.51 -10.54
C TYR A 191 10.34 1.31 -10.68
N PHE A 192 11.50 0.66 -10.79
CA PHE A 192 12.77 1.36 -10.98
C PHE A 192 12.85 2.11 -12.32
N SER A 193 12.31 1.53 -13.38
CA SER A 193 12.18 2.20 -14.67
C SER A 193 11.26 3.41 -14.58
N MET A 194 10.19 3.33 -13.79
CA MET A 194 9.34 4.48 -13.49
C MET A 194 10.07 5.56 -12.68
N LEU A 195 10.86 5.21 -11.65
CA LEU A 195 11.66 6.16 -10.88
C LEU A 195 12.72 6.85 -11.76
N ARG A 196 13.34 6.11 -12.68
CA ARG A 196 14.27 6.66 -13.67
C ARG A 196 13.57 7.64 -14.62
N ALA A 197 12.40 7.26 -15.10
CA ALA A 197 11.55 8.09 -15.94
C ALA A 197 11.05 9.36 -15.23
N ALA A 198 10.83 9.29 -13.90
CA ALA A 198 10.50 10.43 -13.06
C ALA A 198 11.67 11.41 -12.96
N ARG A 199 12.87 10.92 -12.65
CA ARG A 199 14.11 11.73 -12.58
C ARG A 199 14.40 12.44 -13.90
N ALA A 200 14.31 11.72 -15.02
CA ALA A 200 14.55 12.30 -16.34
C ALA A 200 13.59 13.46 -16.69
N ARG A 201 12.41 13.48 -16.07
CA ARG A 201 11.40 14.54 -16.20
C ARG A 201 11.55 15.66 -15.18
N GLY A 202 12.57 15.62 -14.32
CA GLY A 202 12.85 16.65 -13.32
C GLY A 202 12.07 16.52 -12.02
N TYR A 203 11.31 15.44 -11.83
CA TYR A 203 10.65 15.18 -10.55
C TYR A 203 11.67 14.85 -9.46
N THR A 204 11.48 15.40 -8.26
CA THR A 204 12.32 15.06 -7.10
C THR A 204 11.73 13.98 -6.22
N ARG A 205 10.41 13.74 -6.32
CA ARG A 205 9.68 12.76 -5.53
C ARG A 205 8.85 11.83 -6.40
N ALA A 206 8.72 10.58 -5.93
CA ALA A 206 7.72 9.65 -6.43
C ALA A 206 6.87 9.13 -5.28
N THR A 207 5.57 8.89 -5.52
CA THR A 207 4.68 8.25 -4.57
C THR A 207 3.92 7.08 -5.18
N LEU A 208 3.44 6.16 -4.34
CA LEU A 208 2.53 5.07 -4.76
C LEU A 208 1.06 5.41 -4.54
N GLY A 209 0.75 6.70 -4.39
CA GLY A 209 -0.58 7.16 -4.00
C GLY A 209 -0.93 6.85 -2.55
N ASN A 210 -2.21 7.07 -2.22
CA ASN A 210 -2.76 6.83 -0.90
C ASN A 210 -3.33 5.42 -0.82
N GLU A 211 -3.13 4.76 0.32
CA GLU A 211 -3.75 3.47 0.61
C GLU A 211 -4.38 3.43 2.01
N PRO A 212 -5.44 2.63 2.20
CA PRO A 212 -6.00 2.37 3.53
C PRO A 212 -4.97 1.76 4.48
N ASN A 213 -4.93 2.27 5.71
CA ASN A 213 -4.03 1.79 6.76
C ASN A 213 -4.64 0.63 7.58
N LEU A 214 -4.89 -0.48 6.88
CA LEU A 214 -5.29 -1.78 7.46
C LEU A 214 -4.79 -2.89 6.50
N MET A 215 -3.49 -3.15 6.54
CA MET A 215 -2.83 -4.13 5.67
C MET A 215 -3.14 -5.54 6.18
N GLY A 216 -4.02 -6.24 5.48
CA GLY A 216 -4.62 -7.51 5.88
C GLY A 216 -5.97 -7.68 5.21
N HIS A 217 -6.65 -6.57 4.90
CA HIS A 217 -7.92 -6.53 4.19
C HIS A 217 -7.73 -6.40 2.67
N LEU A 218 -7.76 -5.19 2.12
CA LEU A 218 -7.57 -4.94 0.68
C LEU A 218 -6.10 -5.13 0.25
N THR A 219 -5.17 -4.69 1.09
CA THR A 219 -3.72 -4.76 0.85
C THR A 219 -3.10 -5.83 1.73
N GLN A 220 -2.01 -6.45 1.27
CA GLN A 220 -1.35 -7.53 2.00
C GLN A 220 -0.23 -6.99 2.89
N PRO A 221 -0.04 -7.49 4.12
CA PRO A 221 1.02 -7.08 5.05
C PRO A 221 2.43 -7.13 4.44
N GLY A 222 2.69 -8.13 3.58
CA GLY A 222 3.97 -8.28 2.87
C GLY A 222 4.33 -7.10 1.94
N LEU A 223 3.35 -6.23 1.61
CA LEU A 223 3.61 -5.02 0.83
C LEU A 223 4.49 -4.02 1.57
N LEU A 224 4.51 -4.00 2.92
CA LEU A 224 5.45 -3.17 3.68
C LEU A 224 6.88 -3.43 3.24
N ARG A 225 7.32 -4.70 3.29
CA ARG A 225 8.68 -5.09 2.89
C ARG A 225 8.94 -4.86 1.40
N PHE A 226 7.94 -5.10 0.56
CA PHE A 226 8.06 -4.85 -0.87
C PHE A 226 8.35 -3.36 -1.15
N LYS A 227 7.53 -2.45 -0.61
CA LYS A 227 7.62 -1.00 -0.86
C LYS A 227 8.86 -0.37 -0.21
N THR A 228 9.19 -0.77 1.02
CA THR A 228 10.44 -0.36 1.68
C THR A 228 11.68 -0.82 0.92
N GLY A 229 11.68 -2.05 0.41
CA GLY A 229 12.74 -2.57 -0.44
C GLY A 229 12.86 -1.88 -1.82
N LEU A 230 11.90 -1.03 -2.18
CA LEU A 230 11.95 -0.15 -3.35
C LEU A 230 12.35 1.29 -2.99
N GLY A 231 12.66 1.57 -1.72
CA GLY A 231 13.05 2.90 -1.24
C GLY A 231 11.90 3.80 -0.80
N PHE A 232 10.67 3.28 -0.75
CA PHE A 232 9.53 4.04 -0.28
C PHE A 232 9.39 3.96 1.25
N ARG A 233 9.12 5.10 1.88
CA ARG A 233 8.66 5.19 3.27
C ARG A 233 7.17 5.51 3.33
N ALA A 234 6.48 4.94 4.30
CA ALA A 234 5.10 5.31 4.56
C ALA A 234 5.05 6.60 5.40
N VAL A 235 4.13 7.49 5.04
CA VAL A 235 3.79 8.70 5.81
C VAL A 235 2.28 8.82 5.92
N PRO A 236 1.75 9.50 6.96
CA PRO A 236 0.37 9.96 6.96
C PRO A 236 0.06 10.79 5.70
N SER A 237 -1.10 10.58 5.08
CA SER A 237 -1.40 11.23 3.79
C SER A 237 -1.45 12.77 3.86
N HIS A 238 -1.73 13.36 5.04
CA HIS A 238 -1.69 14.82 5.22
C HIS A 238 -0.30 15.41 4.96
N GLU A 239 0.79 14.65 5.18
CA GLU A 239 2.15 15.10 4.85
C GLU A 239 2.36 15.27 3.33
N CYS A 240 1.48 14.69 2.52
CA CYS A 240 1.49 14.76 1.06
C CYS A 240 0.34 15.63 0.49
N ALA A 241 -0.17 16.57 1.30
CA ALA A 241 -1.24 17.51 0.92
C ALA A 241 -2.55 16.82 0.47
N ASP A 242 -2.86 15.66 1.07
CA ASP A 242 -4.16 15.00 0.87
C ASP A 242 -5.29 15.81 1.54
N PRO A 243 -6.28 16.32 0.78
CA PRO A 243 -7.39 17.07 1.35
C PRO A 243 -8.36 16.21 2.18
N GLN A 244 -8.27 14.88 2.07
CA GLN A 244 -9.13 13.93 2.79
C GLN A 244 -8.42 13.25 3.96
N ALA A 245 -7.25 13.77 4.36
CA ALA A 245 -6.50 13.19 5.45
C ALA A 245 -7.29 13.24 6.76
N ALA A 246 -7.30 12.10 7.46
CA ALA A 246 -8.00 11.92 8.72
C ALA A 246 -7.19 10.98 9.63
N ASP A 247 -7.45 11.06 10.93
CA ASP A 247 -6.98 10.08 11.91
C ASP A 247 -8.12 9.12 12.25
N GLU A 248 -7.77 7.89 12.59
CA GLU A 248 -8.69 6.84 13.05
C GLU A 248 -8.13 6.16 14.30
N ALA A 249 -9.02 5.58 15.10
CA ALA A 249 -8.67 4.59 16.11
C ALA A 249 -9.38 3.27 15.77
N ASP A 250 -8.60 2.20 15.59
CA ASP A 250 -9.11 0.87 15.27
C ASP A 250 -8.87 -0.10 16.43
N LEU A 251 -9.90 -0.81 16.83
CA LEU A 251 -9.82 -2.00 17.68
C LEU A 251 -10.16 -3.21 16.82
N VAL A 252 -9.18 -4.10 16.60
CA VAL A 252 -9.39 -5.34 15.85
C VAL A 252 -9.91 -6.41 16.81
N LEU A 253 -11.11 -6.91 16.54
CA LEU A 253 -11.75 -7.94 17.35
C LEU A 253 -11.45 -9.34 16.79
N ARG A 254 -11.46 -9.49 15.46
CA ARG A 254 -11.35 -10.78 14.76
C ARG A 254 -10.56 -10.64 13.46
N LEU A 255 -9.90 -11.72 13.01
CA LEU A 255 -9.08 -11.74 11.79
C LEU A 255 -9.70 -12.50 10.60
N LYS A 256 -10.94 -12.99 10.69
CA LYS A 256 -11.55 -13.83 9.64
C LYS A 256 -11.64 -13.14 8.26
N ALA A 257 -11.97 -11.85 8.24
CA ALA A 257 -11.98 -11.01 7.04
C ALA A 257 -10.62 -10.36 6.74
N LEU A 258 -9.62 -10.65 7.56
CA LEU A 258 -8.28 -10.10 7.47
C LEU A 258 -7.26 -11.21 7.17
N SER A 259 -6.02 -10.82 6.89
CA SER A 259 -4.91 -11.75 6.75
C SER A 259 -4.32 -12.03 8.13
N ASP A 260 -3.73 -13.20 8.32
CA ASP A 260 -2.98 -13.51 9.54
C ASP A 260 -1.49 -13.66 9.21
N PRO A 261 -0.62 -12.72 9.63
CA PRO A 261 -0.92 -11.55 10.47
C PRO A 261 -1.59 -10.39 9.68
N THR A 262 -2.21 -9.47 10.40
CA THR A 262 -2.62 -8.14 9.93
C THR A 262 -1.66 -7.07 10.44
N LEU A 263 -1.46 -6.01 9.68
CA LEU A 263 -0.55 -4.92 9.97
C LEU A 263 -1.28 -3.58 9.92
N ILE A 264 -1.11 -2.79 10.97
CA ILE A 264 -1.51 -1.38 11.04
C ILE A 264 -0.27 -0.53 11.32
N LEU A 265 -0.10 0.60 10.63
CA LEU A 265 0.92 1.58 10.98
C LEU A 265 0.31 2.66 11.88
N GLY A 266 0.46 2.51 13.19
CA GLY A 266 -0.07 3.44 14.19
C GLY A 266 0.92 4.55 14.52
N TYR A 267 0.48 5.59 15.24
CA TYR A 267 1.38 6.63 15.72
C TYR A 267 2.13 6.18 16.98
N ALA A 268 3.44 6.45 17.01
CA ALA A 268 4.30 6.40 18.18
C ALA A 268 5.01 7.75 18.31
N GLY A 269 4.38 8.67 19.06
CA GLY A 269 4.78 10.07 19.08
C GLY A 269 4.60 10.72 17.71
N ARG A 270 5.70 11.22 17.13
CA ARG A 270 5.71 11.83 15.77
C ARG A 270 6.03 10.83 14.65
N ARG A 271 6.35 9.59 15.00
CA ARG A 271 6.73 8.54 14.04
C ARG A 271 5.63 7.50 13.94
N LEU A 272 5.73 6.65 12.92
CA LEU A 272 4.84 5.49 12.80
C LEU A 272 5.47 4.27 13.48
N ALA A 273 4.65 3.42 14.07
CA ALA A 273 5.01 2.10 14.58
C ALA A 273 4.21 1.03 13.84
N ALA A 274 4.83 -0.13 13.59
CA ALA A 274 4.10 -1.29 13.10
C ALA A 274 3.38 -1.99 14.26
N HIS A 275 2.08 -2.18 14.12
CA HIS A 275 1.26 -3.04 14.98
C HIS A 275 0.88 -4.29 14.19
N LEU A 276 1.48 -5.42 14.55
CA LEU A 276 1.16 -6.73 14.01
C LEU A 276 0.10 -7.39 14.87
N ILE A 277 -0.96 -7.89 14.25
CA ILE A 277 -2.10 -8.51 14.92
C ILE A 277 -2.20 -9.92 14.35
N SER A 278 -2.09 -10.94 15.20
CA SER A 278 -2.08 -12.34 14.76
C SER A 278 -2.88 -13.24 15.70
N GLU A 279 -3.48 -14.29 15.14
CA GLU A 279 -4.12 -15.36 15.92
C GLU A 279 -3.11 -16.28 16.61
N LYS A 280 -1.89 -16.33 16.07
CA LYS A 280 -0.82 -17.19 16.57
C LYS A 280 0.28 -16.34 17.19
N PRO A 281 0.93 -16.83 18.25
CA PRO A 281 2.17 -16.22 18.71
C PRO A 281 3.15 -16.13 17.54
N MET A 282 3.69 -14.94 17.31
CA MET A 282 4.68 -14.72 16.26
C MET A 282 6.08 -14.79 16.86
N GLU A 283 6.95 -15.60 16.25
CA GLU A 283 8.36 -15.63 16.61
C GLU A 283 9.04 -14.30 16.25
N ALA A 284 10.06 -13.91 17.01
CA ALA A 284 10.79 -12.65 16.79
C ALA A 284 11.32 -12.52 15.34
N ALA A 285 11.79 -13.63 14.76
CA ALA A 285 12.26 -13.67 13.38
C ALA A 285 11.16 -13.38 12.34
N GLN A 286 9.90 -13.75 12.62
CA GLN A 286 8.76 -13.46 11.76
C GLN A 286 8.35 -11.99 11.91
N ALA A 287 8.30 -11.46 13.13
CA ALA A 287 8.00 -10.06 13.40
C ALA A 287 9.03 -9.12 12.75
N GLN A 288 10.30 -9.52 12.70
CA GLN A 288 11.38 -8.76 12.06
C GLN A 288 11.11 -8.45 10.57
N LEU A 289 10.30 -9.26 9.87
CA LEU A 289 9.93 -9.04 8.48
C LEU A 289 9.09 -7.77 8.25
N TYR A 290 8.54 -7.21 9.32
CA TYR A 290 7.67 -6.04 9.31
C TYR A 290 8.30 -4.83 10.01
N THR A 291 9.64 -4.82 10.06
CA THR A 291 10.42 -3.67 10.51
C THR A 291 10.84 -2.83 9.31
N ALA A 292 11.03 -1.53 9.53
CA ALA A 292 11.60 -0.62 8.54
C ALA A 292 12.34 0.53 9.25
N PRO A 293 13.38 1.13 8.64
CA PRO A 293 14.18 2.17 9.29
C PRO A 293 13.39 3.42 9.75
N PHE A 294 12.27 3.72 9.08
CA PHE A 294 11.41 4.84 9.42
C PHE A 294 10.38 4.52 10.52
N LEU A 295 10.21 3.24 10.87
CA LEU A 295 9.29 2.81 11.90
C LEU A 295 9.96 2.78 13.28
N GLU A 296 9.17 3.04 14.31
CA GLU A 296 9.48 2.66 15.69
C GLU A 296 9.39 1.13 15.86
N PRO A 297 9.94 0.56 16.96
CA PRO A 297 9.89 -0.87 17.22
C PRO A 297 8.49 -1.46 17.06
N THR A 298 8.42 -2.60 16.36
CA THR A 298 7.18 -3.31 16.06
C THR A 298 6.54 -3.85 17.34
N THR A 299 5.26 -3.53 17.55
CA THR A 299 4.45 -4.13 18.62
C THR A 299 3.67 -5.32 18.06
N VAL A 300 3.74 -6.47 18.72
CA VAL A 300 2.97 -7.67 18.35
C VAL A 300 1.80 -7.83 19.32
N HIS A 301 0.60 -7.88 18.77
CA HIS A 301 -0.65 -8.12 19.48
C HIS A 301 -1.11 -9.54 19.18
N HIS A 302 -1.24 -10.34 20.22
CA HIS A 302 -1.78 -11.69 20.13
C HIS A 302 -3.28 -11.68 20.41
N HIS A 303 -4.09 -11.98 19.40
CA HIS A 303 -5.54 -12.11 19.52
C HIS A 303 -5.92 -13.56 19.30
N PRO A 304 -6.01 -14.39 20.37
CA PRO A 304 -6.33 -15.80 20.19
C PRO A 304 -7.62 -15.93 19.36
N ALA A 305 -7.63 -16.92 18.46
CA ALA A 305 -8.81 -17.20 17.66
C ALA A 305 -10.03 -17.35 18.58
N TRP A 306 -11.09 -16.59 18.28
CA TRP A 306 -12.35 -16.76 18.99
C TRP A 306 -12.87 -18.16 18.64
N THR A 307 -13.02 -19.00 19.65
CA THR A 307 -13.79 -20.24 19.51
C THR A 307 -15.25 -19.84 19.40
N ASP A 308 -15.81 -19.94 18.20
CA ASP A 308 -17.26 -19.83 17.95
C ASP A 308 -18.04 -20.82 18.84
#